data_AF-A0A832ZPL7-F1
#
_entry.id   AF-A0A832ZPL7-F1
#
_cell.length_a   1.000
_cell.length_b   1.000
_cell.length_c   1.000
_cell.angle_alpha   90.00
_cell.angle_beta   90.00
_cell.angle_gamma   90.00
#
_symmetry.space_group_name_H-M   'P 1'
#
loop_
_entity.id
_entity.type
_entity.pdbx_description
1 polymer ?
#
loop_
_entity_poly.entity_id
_entity_poly.type
_entity_poly.pdbx_seq_one_letter_code
_entity_poly.pdbx_strand_id
1 'polypeptide(L)'
;MKVATMVEAAEMLLEVYHAYTKRILNKITDPYLQALVITTYREMDLKQLLDTIKNIKDEYYKALANNYTEAAYYLYQKAYRFYGEFETKIIERLVTLVKIYAIFLLKTKYNS
;
A
#
# COMPACT_ATOMS: atom_id res chain seq x y z
N MET A 1 -11.32 -14.04 2.57
CA MET A 1 -10.64 -13.43 1.39
C MET A 1 -9.71 -14.49 0.81
N LYS A 2 -9.63 -14.72 -0.51
CA LYS A 2 -8.66 -15.69 -1.08
C LYS A 2 -7.26 -15.06 -1.11
N VAL A 3 -6.18 -15.87 -1.04
CA VAL A 3 -4.79 -15.36 -1.09
C VAL A 3 -4.54 -14.54 -2.37
N ALA A 4 -5.05 -14.99 -3.51
CA ALA A 4 -4.99 -14.22 -4.77
C ALA A 4 -5.63 -12.82 -4.65
N THR A 5 -6.82 -12.73 -4.04
CA THR A 5 -7.50 -11.46 -3.81
C THR A 5 -6.70 -10.52 -2.90
N MET A 6 -5.92 -11.05 -1.95
CA MET A 6 -5.02 -10.23 -1.12
C MET A 6 -3.91 -9.58 -1.95
N VAL A 7 -3.34 -10.34 -2.90
CA VAL A 7 -2.32 -9.83 -3.81
C VAL A 7 -2.90 -8.76 -4.74
N GLU A 8 -4.03 -9.04 -5.38
CA GLU A 8 -4.71 -8.10 -6.28
C GLU A 8 -5.08 -6.80 -5.55
N ALA A 9 -5.62 -6.89 -4.34
CA ALA A 9 -5.94 -5.72 -3.53
C ALA A 9 -4.70 -4.91 -3.15
N ALA A 10 -3.61 -5.59 -2.77
CA ALA A 10 -2.35 -4.92 -2.41
C ALA A 10 -1.70 -4.23 -3.62
N GLU A 11 -1.72 -4.85 -4.81
CA GLU A 11 -1.28 -4.24 -6.06
C GLU A 11 -2.10 -2.99 -6.38
N MET A 12 -3.43 -3.10 -6.37
CA MET A 12 -4.32 -1.98 -6.63
C MET A 12 -4.10 -0.82 -5.66
N LEU A 13 -3.97 -1.10 -4.36
CA LEU A 13 -3.73 -0.06 -3.35
C LEU A 13 -2.38 0.63 -3.56
N LEU A 14 -1.33 -0.13 -3.92
CA LEU A 14 -0.01 0.43 -4.23
C LEU A 14 -0.05 1.35 -5.45
N GLU A 15 -0.76 0.96 -6.51
CA GLU A 15 -0.98 1.79 -7.69
C GLU A 15 -1.74 3.07 -7.36
N VAL A 16 -2.81 2.98 -6.56
CA VAL A 16 -3.58 4.15 -6.10
C VAL A 16 -2.69 5.10 -5.31
N TYR A 17 -1.88 4.56 -4.39
CA TYR A 17 -0.93 5.34 -3.61
C TYR A 17 0.09 6.05 -4.50
N HIS A 18 0.67 5.34 -5.48
CA HIS A 18 1.60 5.92 -6.44
C HIS A 18 0.96 7.05 -7.26
N ALA A 19 -0.20 6.78 -7.86
CA ALA A 19 -0.92 7.72 -8.69
C ALA A 19 -1.34 8.98 -7.89
N TYR A 20 -1.82 8.79 -6.66
CA TYR A 20 -2.24 9.88 -5.79
C TYR A 20 -1.05 10.76 -5.35
N THR A 21 0.09 10.14 -5.01
CA THR A 21 1.33 10.87 -4.68
C THR A 21 1.75 11.75 -5.85
N LYS A 22 1.86 11.18 -7.06
CA LYS A 22 2.23 11.91 -8.28
C LYS A 22 1.28 13.07 -8.57
N ARG A 23 -0.02 12.82 -8.44
CA ARG A 23 -1.05 13.86 -8.62
C ARG A 23 -0.88 15.01 -7.63
N ILE A 24 -0.58 14.73 -6.36
CA ILE A 24 -0.37 15.76 -5.34
C ILE A 24 0.90 16.55 -5.64
N LEU A 25 2.02 15.88 -5.92
CA LEU A 25 3.30 16.54 -6.24
C LEU A 25 3.17 17.54 -7.38
N ASN A 26 2.42 17.19 -8.42
CA ASN A 26 2.20 18.07 -9.57
C ASN A 26 1.31 19.29 -9.26
N LYS A 27 0.55 19.26 -8.16
CA LYS A 27 -0.38 20.34 -7.78
C LYS A 27 0.20 21.29 -6.73
N ILE A 28 0.99 20.76 -5.79
CA ILE A 28 1.53 21.55 -4.69
C ILE A 28 2.66 22.43 -5.23
N THR A 29 2.54 23.75 -5.07
CA THR A 29 3.58 24.72 -5.42
C THR A 29 4.45 25.15 -4.23
N ASP A 30 3.97 24.95 -3.00
CA ASP A 30 4.70 25.25 -1.77
C ASP A 30 5.88 24.27 -1.58
N PRO A 31 7.14 24.74 -1.57
CA PRO A 31 8.32 23.87 -1.48
C PRO A 31 8.38 23.03 -0.19
N TYR A 32 7.88 23.55 0.92
CA TYR A 32 7.85 22.79 2.19
C TYR A 32 6.84 21.65 2.12
N LEU A 33 5.67 21.90 1.53
CA LEU A 33 4.67 20.85 1.34
C LEU A 33 5.13 19.81 0.32
N GLN A 34 5.84 20.20 -0.74
CA GLN A 34 6.48 19.24 -1.67
C GLN A 34 7.49 18.34 -0.93
N ALA A 35 8.36 18.92 -0.09
CA ALA A 35 9.31 18.15 0.70
C ALA A 35 8.61 17.17 1.66
N LEU A 36 7.48 17.56 2.26
CA LEU A 36 6.66 16.67 3.09
C LEU A 36 6.10 15.50 2.27
N VAL A 37 5.62 15.72 1.05
CA VAL A 37 5.15 14.63 0.18
C VAL A 37 6.30 13.68 -0.16
N ILE A 38 7.47 14.20 -0.54
CA ILE A 38 8.64 13.36 -0.90
C ILE A 38 9.10 12.52 0.29
N THR A 39 9.17 13.11 1.49
CA THR A 39 9.65 12.41 2.70
C THR A 39 8.67 11.37 3.23
N THR A 40 7.37 11.58 3.00
CA THR A 40 6.30 10.63 3.34
C THR A 40 6.13 9.54 2.28
N TYR A 41 6.53 9.82 1.04
CA TYR A 41 6.54 8.86 -0.04
C TYR A 41 7.63 7.80 0.15
N ARG A 42 7.25 6.69 0.77
CA ARG A 42 8.06 5.49 0.91
C ARG A 42 7.28 4.33 0.31
N GLU A 43 7.87 3.58 -0.62
CA GLU A 43 7.23 2.41 -1.25
C GLU A 43 7.98 1.12 -0.99
N MET A 44 9.26 1.19 -0.63
CA MET A 44 10.13 0.01 -0.61
C MET A 44 9.64 -1.07 0.35
N ASP A 45 9.21 -0.69 1.55
CA ASP A 45 8.66 -1.63 2.53
C ASP A 45 7.28 -2.17 2.14
N LEU A 46 6.44 -1.36 1.48
CA LEU A 46 5.17 -1.84 0.90
C LEU A 46 5.41 -2.85 -0.21
N LYS A 47 6.41 -2.61 -1.08
CA LYS A 47 6.83 -3.56 -2.13
C LYS A 47 7.34 -4.86 -1.54
N GLN A 48 8.19 -4.78 -0.51
CA GLN A 48 8.68 -5.97 0.21
C GLN A 48 7.55 -6.81 0.83
N LEU A 49 6.55 -6.16 1.42
CA LEU A 49 5.35 -6.84 1.95
C LEU A 49 4.54 -7.49 0.83
N LEU A 50 4.30 -6.78 -0.28
CA LEU A 50 3.61 -7.32 -1.44
C LEU A 50 4.34 -8.55 -2.02
N ASP A 51 5.65 -8.46 -2.22
CA ASP A 51 6.47 -9.57 -2.73
C ASP A 51 6.42 -10.77 -1.78
N THR A 52 6.40 -10.52 -0.47
CA THR A 52 6.22 -11.57 0.53
C THR A 52 4.87 -12.26 0.37
N ILE A 53 3.77 -11.51 0.20
CA ILE A 53 2.43 -12.07 -0.01
C ILE A 53 2.37 -12.87 -1.32
N LYS A 54 3.01 -12.39 -2.39
CA LYS A 54 3.13 -13.10 -3.68
C LYS A 54 3.85 -14.44 -3.54
N ASN A 55 4.98 -14.46 -2.85
CA ASN A 55 5.72 -15.71 -2.61
C ASN A 55 4.87 -16.72 -1.81
N ILE A 56 4.16 -16.25 -0.77
CA ILE A 56 3.26 -17.09 0.02
C ILE A 56 2.11 -17.64 -0.83
N LYS A 57 1.56 -16.84 -1.76
CA LYS A 57 0.53 -17.29 -2.71
C LYS A 57 1.01 -18.49 -3.53
N ASP A 58 2.23 -18.43 -4.05
CA ASP A 58 2.78 -19.51 -4.88
C ASP A 58 3.02 -20.78 -4.06
N GLU A 59 3.54 -20.65 -2.83
CA GLU A 59 3.66 -21.77 -1.89
C GLU A 59 2.30 -22.36 -1.51
N TYR A 60 1.30 -21.50 -1.30
CA TYR A 60 -0.07 -21.89 -0.94
C TYR A 60 -0.69 -22.75 -2.05
N TYR A 61 -0.56 -22.35 -3.31
CA TYR A 61 -1.09 -23.12 -4.43
C TYR A 61 -0.33 -24.43 -4.64
N LYS A 62 0.98 -24.47 -4.40
CA LYS A 62 1.75 -25.72 -4.38
C LYS A 62 1.26 -26.66 -3.27
N ALA A 63 0.99 -26.16 -2.07
CA ALA A 63 0.46 -26.97 -0.98
C ALA A 63 -0.92 -27.56 -1.31
N LEU A 64 -1.81 -26.76 -1.92
CA LEU A 64 -3.11 -27.24 -2.40
C LEU A 64 -2.98 -28.33 -3.48
N ALA A 65 -2.10 -28.13 -4.47
CA ALA A 65 -1.89 -29.10 -5.55
C ALA A 65 -1.38 -30.46 -5.03
N ASN A 66 -0.64 -30.46 -3.92
CA ASN A 66 -0.13 -31.67 -3.27
C ASN A 66 -1.06 -32.22 -2.16
N ASN A 67 -2.26 -31.66 -1.99
CA ASN A 67 -3.20 -32.03 -0.92
C ASN A 67 -2.65 -31.83 0.52
N TYR A 68 -1.70 -30.92 0.71
CA TYR A 68 -1.15 -30.57 2.03
C TYR A 68 -2.02 -29.52 2.72
N THR A 69 -3.19 -29.93 3.22
CA THR A 69 -4.21 -29.01 3.75
C THR A 69 -3.74 -28.20 4.96
N GLU A 70 -3.01 -28.79 5.90
CA GLU A 70 -2.48 -28.08 7.07
C GLU A 70 -1.45 -27.01 6.66
N ALA A 71 -0.54 -27.35 5.75
CA ALA A 71 0.43 -26.41 5.22
C ALA A 71 -0.24 -25.26 4.46
N ALA A 72 -1.25 -25.57 3.64
CA ALA A 72 -2.03 -24.55 2.94
C ALA A 72 -2.75 -23.61 3.92
N TYR A 73 -3.32 -24.14 5.00
CA TYR A 73 -3.96 -23.33 6.04
C TYR A 73 -2.96 -22.40 6.75
N TYR A 74 -1.79 -22.90 7.12
CA TYR A 74 -0.73 -22.09 7.71
C TYR A 74 -0.26 -20.97 6.79
N LEU A 75 -0.04 -21.27 5.50
CA LEU A 75 0.35 -20.29 4.49
C LEU A 75 -0.74 -19.23 4.29
N TYR A 76 -2.02 -19.61 4.32
CA TYR A 76 -3.13 -18.67 4.29
C TYR A 76 -3.07 -17.67 5.46
N GLN A 77 -2.91 -18.17 6.69
CA GLN A 77 -2.81 -17.30 7.88
C GLN A 77 -1.60 -16.36 7.81
N LYS A 78 -0.47 -16.87 7.31
CA LYS A 78 0.74 -16.08 7.09
C LYS A 78 0.51 -14.96 6.08
N ALA A 79 -0.11 -15.25 4.93
CA ALA A 79 -0.49 -14.24 3.94
C ALA A 79 -1.42 -13.18 4.53
N TYR A 80 -2.43 -13.60 5.30
CA TYR A 80 -3.38 -12.70 5.95
C TYR A 80 -2.69 -11.71 6.90
N ARG A 81 -1.72 -12.18 7.69
CA ARG A 81 -0.93 -11.33 8.59
C ARG A 81 -0.13 -10.27 7.82
N PHE A 82 0.61 -10.67 6.79
CA PHE A 82 1.40 -9.73 5.98
C PHE A 82 0.51 -8.75 5.20
N TYR A 83 -0.64 -9.21 4.71
CA TYR A 83 -1.63 -8.33 4.09
C TYR A 83 -2.16 -7.28 5.08
N GLY A 84 -2.51 -7.67 6.31
CA GLY A 84 -2.96 -6.71 7.33
C GLY A 84 -1.90 -5.65 7.67
N GLU A 85 -0.61 -6.05 7.72
CA GLU A 85 0.49 -5.11 7.90
C GLU A 85 0.62 -4.15 6.71
N PHE A 86 0.54 -4.67 5.47
CA PHE A 86 0.54 -3.87 4.25
C PHE A 86 -0.60 -2.85 4.24
N GLU A 87 -1.82 -3.32 4.51
CA GLU A 87 -3.05 -2.52 4.50
C GLU A 87 -2.98 -1.37 5.51
N THR A 88 -2.51 -1.67 6.73
CA THR A 88 -2.31 -0.65 7.77
C THR A 88 -1.34 0.45 7.29
N LYS A 89 -0.17 0.05 6.81
CA LYS A 89 0.87 0.99 6.37
C LYS A 89 0.42 1.85 5.19
N ILE A 90 -0.28 1.27 4.21
CA ILE A 90 -0.70 2.01 3.02
C ILE A 90 -1.83 2.99 3.34
N ILE A 91 -2.76 2.62 4.21
CA ILE A 91 -3.82 3.52 4.68
C ILE A 91 -3.22 4.71 5.44
N GLU A 92 -2.29 4.48 6.37
CA GLU A 92 -1.61 5.56 7.11
C GLU A 92 -0.93 6.56 6.18
N ARG A 93 -0.29 6.08 5.11
CA ARG A 93 0.39 6.91 4.11
C ARG A 93 -0.60 7.69 3.24
N LEU A 94 -1.66 7.04 2.77
CA LEU A 94 -2.73 7.72 2.03
C LEU A 94 -3.37 8.82 2.86
N VAL A 95 -3.67 8.57 4.14
CA VAL A 95 -4.20 9.58 5.07
C VAL A 95 -3.23 10.74 5.23
N THR A 96 -1.93 10.47 5.34
CA THR A 96 -0.89 11.51 5.43
C THR A 96 -0.87 12.39 4.19
N LEU A 97 -0.92 11.80 3.00
CA LEU A 97 -1.00 12.53 1.73
C LEU A 97 -2.26 13.39 1.62
N VAL A 98 -3.42 12.86 2.04
CA VAL A 98 -4.67 13.62 2.10
C VAL A 98 -4.55 14.84 3.00
N LYS A 99 -3.93 14.70 4.17
CA LYS A 99 -3.70 15.82 5.11
C LYS A 99 -2.79 16.89 4.52
N ILE A 100 -1.68 16.49 3.87
CA ILE A 100 -0.77 17.44 3.21
C ILE A 100 -1.53 18.21 2.11
N TYR A 101 -2.32 17.52 1.29
CA TYR A 101 -3.09 18.16 0.24
C TYR A 101 -4.18 19.10 0.79
N ALA A 102 -4.83 18.74 1.90
CA ALA A 102 -5.81 19.62 2.56
C ALA A 102 -5.16 20.93 3.04
N ILE A 103 -3.94 20.88 3.62
CA ILE A 103 -3.20 22.07 4.03
C ILE A 103 -2.91 22.98 2.82
N PHE A 104 -2.50 22.39 1.69
CA PHE A 104 -2.30 23.14 0.45
C PHE A 104 -3.58 23.84 -0.03
N LEU A 105 -4.72 23.15 -0.03
CA LEU A 105 -6.02 23.72 -0.42
C LEU A 105 -6.45 24.88 0.50
N LEU A 106 -6.19 24.77 1.81
CA LEU A 106 -6.48 25.86 2.75
C LEU A 106 -5.57 27.06 2.49
N LYS A 107 -4.26 26.86 2.36
CA LYS A 107 -3.31 27.95 2.04
C LYS A 107 -3.67 28.69 0.77
N THR A 108 -4.02 27.96 -0.29
CA THR A 108 -4.43 28.58 -1.56
C THR A 108 -5.72 29.37 -1.43
N LYS A 109 -6.73 28.85 -0.72
CA LYS A 109 -7.98 29.58 -0.49
C LYS A 109 -7.83 30.88 0.32
N TYR A 110 -6.96 30.90 1.33
CA TYR A 110 -6.78 32.09 2.20
C TYR A 110 -5.78 33.11 1.65
N ASN A 111 -4.91 32.71 0.73
CA ASN A 111 -3.95 33.60 0.05
C ASN A 111 -4.46 34.09 -1.32
N SER A 112 -5.71 33.77 -1.68
CA SER A 112 -6.45 34.32 -2.83
C SER A 112 -7.36 35.44 -2.37
#